data_AF-A0ABD5DUV8-F1
#
_entry.id   AF-A0ABD5DUV8-F1
#
_cell.length_a   1.000
_cell.length_b   1.000
_cell.length_c   1.000
_cell.angle_alpha   90.00
_cell.angle_beta   90.00
_cell.angle_gamma   90.00
#
_symmetry.space_group_name_H-M   'P 1'
#
loop_
_entity.id
_entity.type
_entity.pdbx_description
1 polymer ?
#
loop_
_entity_poly.entity_id
_entity_poly.type
_entity_poly.pdbx_seq_one_letter_code
_entity_poly.pdbx_strand_id
1 'polypeptide(L)'
;GINKLGGGLSAEALTDKDKADIVTAAKIGVDYLAVSVPRCGEDLNYARRLARDAGCDAKIVAKVERAEAVCDQDAMDDVILASDVVMVARGD
;
A
#
# COMPACT_ATOMS: atom_id res chain seq x y z
N GLY A 1 -15.12 -9.07 5.42
CA GLY A 1 -14.95 -7.85 4.62
C GLY A 1 -16.26 -7.54 3.92
N ILE A 2 -16.39 -6.31 3.44
CA ILE A 2 -17.44 -5.91 2.50
C ILE A 2 -16.72 -5.24 1.33
N ASN A 3 -16.98 -5.70 0.11
CA ASN A 3 -16.49 -5.08 -1.11
C ASN A 3 -17.65 -4.47 -1.90
N LYS A 4 -17.36 -3.43 -2.67
CA LYS A 4 -18.33 -2.77 -3.55
C LYS A 4 -18.00 -3.14 -4.99
N LEU A 5 -18.99 -3.63 -5.74
CA LEU A 5 -18.84 -3.96 -7.15
C LEU A 5 -18.30 -2.74 -7.92
N GLY A 6 -17.15 -2.90 -8.57
CA GLY A 6 -16.48 -1.83 -9.33
C GLY A 6 -15.69 -0.83 -8.49
N GLY A 7 -15.47 -1.09 -7.19
CA GLY A 7 -14.74 -0.18 -6.31
C GLY A 7 -15.58 0.98 -5.77
N GLY A 8 -14.94 2.12 -5.50
CA GLY A 8 -15.62 3.35 -5.07
C GLY A 8 -15.89 3.43 -3.57
N LEU A 9 -15.11 2.72 -2.75
CA LEU A 9 -15.05 2.97 -1.31
C LEU A 9 -14.00 4.05 -1.00
N SER A 10 -14.36 5.05 -0.21
CA SER A 10 -13.51 6.21 0.06
C SER A 10 -12.69 6.11 1.36
N ALA A 11 -12.50 4.91 1.91
CA ALA A 11 -11.64 4.67 3.07
C ALA A 11 -10.16 4.99 2.77
N GLU A 12 -9.51 5.79 3.62
CA GLU A 12 -8.08 6.10 3.52
C GLU A 12 -7.22 4.82 3.44
N ALA A 13 -6.11 4.87 2.70
CA ALA A 13 -5.25 3.70 2.53
C ALA A 13 -4.49 3.32 3.81
N LEU A 14 -4.15 4.30 4.66
CA LEU A 14 -3.46 4.07 5.93
C LEU A 14 -4.32 4.49 7.12
N THR A 15 -4.76 3.52 7.90
CA THR A 15 -5.43 3.74 9.19
C THR A 15 -4.43 4.17 10.26
N ASP A 16 -4.93 4.64 11.40
CA ASP A 16 -4.06 4.93 12.55
C ASP A 16 -3.37 3.67 13.11
N LYS A 17 -4.01 2.51 12.96
CA LYS A 17 -3.40 1.21 13.27
C LYS A 17 -2.22 0.95 12.34
N ASP A 18 -2.37 1.18 11.03
CA ASP A 18 -1.27 0.96 10.07
C ASP A 18 -0.08 1.85 10.39
N LYS A 19 -0.31 3.12 10.77
CA LYS A 19 0.76 4.03 11.19
C LYS A 19 1.52 3.49 12.42
N ALA A 20 0.82 2.95 13.41
CA ALA A 20 1.43 2.33 14.59
C ALA A 20 2.19 1.03 14.23
N ASP A 21 1.66 0.24 13.31
CA ASP A 21 2.27 -0.99 12.85
C ASP A 21 3.51 -0.74 11.99
N ILE A 22 3.57 0.36 11.23
CA ILE A 22 4.78 0.79 10.52
C ILE A 22 5.94 1.03 11.50
N VAL A 23 5.67 1.72 12.62
CA VAL A 23 6.67 1.92 13.68
C VAL A 23 7.09 0.59 14.31
N THR A 24 6.16 -0.35 14.45
CA THR A 24 6.45 -1.69 14.96
C THR A 24 7.31 -2.48 13.98
N ALA A 25 6.99 -2.46 12.68
CA ALA A 25 7.76 -3.09 11.61
C ALA A 25 9.18 -2.52 11.52
N ALA A 26 9.34 -1.21 11.72
CA ALA A 26 10.65 -0.55 11.80
C ALA A 26 11.50 -1.11 12.95
N LYS A 27 10.92 -1.27 14.16
CA LYS A 27 11.62 -1.85 15.31
C LYS A 27 12.00 -3.32 15.13
N ILE A 28 11.18 -4.07 14.38
CA ILE A 28 11.46 -5.46 14.03
C ILE A 28 12.59 -5.54 12.99
N GLY A 29 12.74 -4.52 12.14
CA GLY A 29 13.72 -4.50 11.05
C GLY A 29 13.29 -5.39 9.89
N VAL A 30 12.02 -5.30 9.47
CA VAL A 30 11.50 -6.09 8.35
C VAL A 30 12.21 -5.75 7.03
N ASP A 31 12.43 -6.76 6.17
CA ASP A 31 12.99 -6.54 4.84
C ASP A 31 11.98 -5.93 3.86
N TYR A 32 10.71 -6.33 4.01
CA TYR A 32 9.60 -5.90 3.18
C TYR A 32 8.42 -5.44 4.02
N LEU A 33 7.77 -4.35 3.60
CA LEU A 33 6.58 -3.79 4.22
C LEU A 33 5.45 -3.71 3.18
N ALA A 34 4.39 -4.49 3.39
CA ALA A 34 3.25 -4.51 2.48
C ALA A 34 2.19 -3.48 2.86
N VAL A 35 1.74 -2.69 1.89
CA VAL A 35 0.69 -1.68 2.04
C VAL A 35 -0.61 -2.24 1.49
N SER A 36 -1.64 -2.28 2.32
CA SER A 36 -2.99 -2.73 1.93
C SER A 36 -3.78 -1.59 1.29
N VAL A 37 -4.67 -1.94 0.37
CA VAL A 37 -5.64 -1.11 -0.34
C VAL A 37 -5.11 0.23 -0.88
N PRO A 38 -3.87 0.32 -1.43
CA PRO A 38 -3.41 1.54 -2.07
C PRO A 38 -4.31 1.86 -3.27
N ARG A 39 -4.70 3.14 -3.42
CA ARG A 39 -5.43 3.63 -4.59
C ARG A 39 -4.50 4.07 -5.70
N CYS A 40 -3.37 4.66 -5.32
CA CYS A 40 -2.39 5.25 -6.21
C CYS A 40 -0.99 5.17 -5.57
N GLY A 41 0.03 5.59 -6.33
CA GLY A 41 1.41 5.67 -5.89
C GLY A 41 1.61 6.62 -4.70
N GLU A 42 0.76 7.64 -4.52
CA GLU A 42 0.86 8.55 -3.37
C GLU A 42 0.61 7.85 -2.03
N ASP A 43 -0.30 6.87 -1.97
CA ASP A 43 -0.54 6.08 -0.75
C ASP A 43 0.71 5.28 -0.37
N LEU A 44 1.40 4.70 -1.35
CA LEU A 44 2.65 3.95 -1.18
C LEU A 44 3.79 4.87 -0.74
N ASN A 45 3.91 6.04 -1.35
CA ASN A 45 4.90 7.05 -0.98
C ASN A 45 4.66 7.58 0.43
N TYR A 46 3.41 7.71 0.84
CA TYR A 46 3.08 8.10 2.21
C TYR A 46 3.50 7.02 3.21
N ALA A 47 3.18 5.74 2.95
CA ALA A 47 3.64 4.63 3.78
C ALA A 47 5.18 4.56 3.87
N ARG A 48 5.86 4.74 2.73
CA ARG A 48 7.33 4.79 2.65
C ARG A 48 7.91 5.92 3.47
N ARG A 49 7.31 7.12 3.43
CA ARG A 49 7.75 8.27 4.25
C ARG A 49 7.61 7.96 5.74
N LEU A 50 6.47 7.42 6.17
CA LEU A 50 6.27 7.03 7.57
C LEU A 50 7.27 5.95 8.03
N ALA A 51 7.60 4.98 7.16
CA ALA A 51 8.61 3.98 7.45
C ALA A 51 10.01 4.62 7.61
N ARG A 52 10.40 5.51 6.70
CA ARG A 52 11.67 6.26 6.78
C ARG A 52 11.76 7.14 8.02
N ASP A 53 10.69 7.86 8.34
CA ASP A 53 10.60 8.70 9.55
C ASP A 53 10.76 7.85 10.83
N ALA A 54 10.36 6.58 10.78
CA ALA A 54 10.54 5.59 11.84
C ALA A 54 11.91 4.86 11.79
N GLY A 55 12.80 5.23 10.87
CA GLY A 55 14.13 4.60 10.72
C GLY A 55 14.13 3.28 9.95
N CYS A 56 13.15 3.05 9.07
CA CYS A 56 12.99 1.83 8.29
C CYS A 56 13.10 2.09 6.79
N ASP A 57 14.02 1.38 6.13
CA ASP A 57 14.23 1.40 4.68
C ASP A 57 13.74 0.11 3.99
N ALA A 58 12.74 -0.56 4.58
CA ALA A 58 12.12 -1.74 4.02
C ALA A 58 11.62 -1.50 2.58
N LYS A 59 11.69 -2.54 1.77
CA LYS A 59 11.13 -2.56 0.42
C LYS A 59 9.61 -2.55 0.48
N ILE A 60 8.97 -1.64 -0.25
CA ILE A 60 7.51 -1.48 -0.22
C ILE A 60 6.87 -2.49 -1.16
N VAL A 61 5.90 -3.25 -0.64
CA VAL A 61 5.08 -4.17 -1.42
C VAL A 61 3.69 -3.57 -1.61
N ALA A 62 3.31 -3.29 -2.86
CA ALA A 62 1.95 -2.83 -3.18
C ALA A 62 1.01 -4.04 -3.28
N LYS A 63 -0.02 -4.09 -2.44
CA LYS A 63 -1.10 -5.08 -2.59
C LYS A 63 -2.11 -4.54 -3.60
N VAL A 64 -2.08 -5.08 -4.82
CA VAL A 64 -3.04 -4.71 -5.87
C VAL A 64 -4.35 -5.46 -5.62
N GLU A 65 -5.27 -4.76 -4.96
CA GLU A 65 -6.54 -5.30 -4.46
C GLU A 65 -7.73 -4.33 -4.62
N ARG A 66 -7.54 -3.27 -5.41
CA ARG A 66 -8.55 -2.26 -5.71
C ARG A 66 -8.84 -2.21 -7.20
N ALA A 67 -10.11 -2.09 -7.57
CA ALA A 67 -10.52 -1.85 -8.95
C ALA A 67 -9.88 -0.58 -9.51
N GLU A 68 -9.70 0.45 -8.67
CA GLU A 68 -9.05 1.70 -9.03
C GLU A 68 -7.56 1.54 -9.40
N ALA A 69 -6.87 0.54 -8.85
CA ALA A 69 -5.45 0.31 -9.16
C ALA A 69 -5.24 -0.41 -10.51
N VAL A 70 -6.31 -0.89 -11.15
CA VAL A 70 -6.27 -1.67 -12.40
C VAL A 70 -7.26 -1.17 -13.45
N CYS A 71 -7.82 0.04 -13.27
CA CYS A 71 -8.85 0.57 -14.17
C CYS A 71 -8.31 0.96 -15.55
N ASP A 72 -7.03 1.29 -15.63
CA ASP A 72 -6.29 1.61 -16.85
C ASP A 72 -4.79 1.38 -16.63
N GLN A 73 -4.00 1.53 -17.70
CA GLN A 73 -2.56 1.29 -17.66
C GLN A 73 -1.82 2.33 -16.80
N ASP A 74 -2.27 3.58 -16.82
CA ASP A 74 -1.60 4.67 -16.09
C ASP A 74 -1.76 4.47 -14.58
N ALA A 75 -2.95 4.07 -14.11
CA ALA A 75 -3.20 3.74 -12.71
C ALA A 75 -2.38 2.54 -12.25
N MET A 76 -2.25 1.51 -13.10
CA MET A 76 -1.42 0.35 -12.80
C MET A 76 0.06 0.72 -12.72
N ASP A 77 0.57 1.47 -13.69
CA ASP A 77 1.97 1.91 -13.75
C ASP A 77 2.31 2.83 -12.57
N ASP A 78 1.39 3.72 -12.16
CA ASP A 78 1.56 4.58 -10.99
C ASP A 78 1.80 3.77 -9.70
N VAL A 79 1.00 2.72 -9.47
CA VAL A 79 1.17 1.82 -8.32
C VAL A 79 2.46 1.00 -8.43
N ILE A 80 2.77 0.48 -9.63
CA ILE A 80 3.98 -0.34 -9.85
C ILE A 80 5.23 0.50 -9.59
N LEU A 81 5.34 1.69 -10.19
CA LEU A 81 6.52 2.54 -10.12
C LEU A 81 6.79 3.09 -8.70
N ALA A 82 5.76 3.24 -7.87
CA ALA A 82 5.90 3.63 -6.47
C ALA A 82 6.29 2.45 -5.54
N SER A 83 6.20 1.21 -6.03
CA SER A 83 6.48 -0.03 -5.28
C SER A 83 7.86 -0.60 -5.58
N ASP A 84 8.42 -1.37 -4.65
CA ASP A 84 9.58 -2.23 -4.92
C ASP A 84 9.15 -3.65 -5.35
N VAL A 85 7.96 -4.08 -4.92
CA VAL A 85 7.35 -5.38 -5.24
C VAL A 85 5.84 -5.20 -5.44
N VAL A 86 5.29 -5.94 -6.38
CA VAL A 86 3.84 -6.03 -6.61
C VAL A 86 3.32 -7.35 -6.05
N MET A 87 2.24 -7.29 -5.25
CA MET A 87 1.49 -8.45 -4.79
C MET A 87 0.12 -8.47 -5.49
N VAL A 88 -0.12 -9.52 -6.28
CA VAL A 88 -1.44 -9.79 -6.88
C VAL A 88 -2.35 -10.40 -5.81
N ALA A 89 -3.04 -9.54 -5.06
CA ALA A 89 -3.87 -9.91 -3.92
C ALA A 89 -5.30 -10.27 -4.39
N ARG A 90 -5.46 -11.48 -4.94
CA ARG A 90 -6.67 -11.98 -5.63
C ARG A 90 -7.94 -12.17 -4.77
N GLY A 91 -7.91 -11.74 -3.50
CA GLY A 91 -8.96 -12.07 -2.53
C GLY A 91 -10.09 -11.04 -2.47
N ASP A 92 -9.72 -9.76 -2.41
CA ASP A 92 -10.66 -8.64 -2.35
C ASP A 92 -11.25 -8.29 -3.72
#